data_AF-A0A6N6N0L9-F1
#
_entry.id   AF-A0A6N6N0L9-F1
#
_cell.length_a   1.000
_cell.length_b   1.000
_cell.length_c   1.000
_cell.angle_alpha   90.00
_cell.angle_beta   90.00
_cell.angle_gamma   90.00
#
_symmetry.space_group_name_H-M   'P 1'
#
loop_
_entity.id
_entity.type
_entity.pdbx_description
1 polymer ?
#
loop_
_entity_poly.entity_id
_entity_poly.type
_entity_poly.pdbx_seq_one_letter_code
_entity_poly.pdbx_strand_id
1 'polypeptide(L)' 'MIGGFGVWELLIILLIVLVIFGANKLPEIGGGIGKAIRNFKKATNEPDEIDVTPKDKKED' A
#
# COMPACT_ATOMS: atom_id res chain seq x y z
N MET A 1 -10.47 10.53 32.53
CA MET A 1 -9.40 9.53 32.33
C MET A 1 -9.73 8.72 31.08
N ILE A 2 -9.42 9.25 29.91
CA ILE A 2 -9.35 8.48 28.65
C ILE A 2 -8.17 9.07 27.89
N GLY A 3 -6.96 8.73 28.34
CA GLY A 3 -5.76 8.95 27.53
C GLY A 3 -5.70 7.78 26.55
N GLY A 4 -6.12 8.00 25.31
CA GLY A 4 -5.86 7.05 24.23
C GLY A 4 -4.35 6.81 24.10
N PHE A 5 -3.96 5.63 23.63
CA PHE A 5 -2.56 5.31 23.34
C PHE A 5 -1.89 6.48 22.62
N GLY A 6 -0.97 7.14 23.31
CA GLY A 6 -0.25 8.27 22.77
C GLY A 6 0.71 7.81 21.68
N VAL A 7 1.20 8.77 20.91
CA VAL A 7 2.24 8.54 19.91
C VAL A 7 3.48 7.87 20.55
N TRP A 8 3.77 8.19 21.80
CA TRP A 8 4.89 7.60 22.55
C TRP A 8 4.72 6.11 22.83
N GLU A 9 3.54 5.68 23.27
CA GLU A 9 3.25 4.26 23.52
C GLU A 9 3.30 3.45 22.22
N LEU A 10 2.75 4.00 21.13
CA LEU A 10 2.83 3.37 19.81
C LEU A 10 4.27 3.22 19.32
N LEU A 11 5.14 4.20 19.56
CA LEU A 11 6.56 4.11 19.22
C LEU A 11 7.28 3.02 20.01
N ILE A 12 6.97 2.86 21.30
CA ILE A 12 7.55 1.79 22.13
C ILE A 12 7.11 0.42 21.61
N ILE A 13 5.82 0.25 21.30
CA ILE A 13 5.30 -1.00 20.72
C ILE A 13 5.98 -1.29 19.37
N LEU A 14 6.11 -0.27 18.51
CA LEU A 14 6.79 -0.40 17.23
C LEU A 14 8.26 -0.84 17.41
N LEU A 15 8.96 -0.28 18.40
CA LEU A 15 10.33 -0.67 18.72
C LEU A 15 10.42 -2.15 19.13
N ILE A 16 9.50 -2.63 19.98
CA ILE A 16 9.47 -4.03 20.40
C ILE A 16 9.21 -4.95 19.19
N VAL A 17 8.26 -4.60 18.34
CA VAL A 17 7.97 -5.33 17.09
C VAL A 17 9.20 -5.35 16.18
N LEU A 18 9.89 -4.22 16.03
CA LEU A 18 11.12 -4.12 15.25
C LEU A 18 12.24 -5.01 15.79
N VAL A 19 12.36 -5.17 17.11
CA VAL A 19 13.37 -6.06 17.73
C VAL A 19 13.03 -7.53 17.48
N ILE A 20 11.76 -7.91 17.56
CA ILE A 20 11.32 -9.30 17.36
C ILE A 20 11.42 -9.71 15.89
N PHE A 21 10.90 -8.88 14.98
CA PHE A 21 10.81 -9.20 13.56
C PHE A 21 12.01 -8.71 12.75
N GLY A 22 12.80 -7.79 13.29
CA GLY A 22 13.89 -7.10 12.60
C GLY A 22 13.42 -5.91 11.76
N ALA A 23 14.23 -4.86 11.68
CA ALA A 23 13.93 -3.65 10.91
C ALA A 23 13.74 -3.88 9.40
N ASN A 24 14.34 -4.94 8.87
CA ASN A 24 14.25 -5.29 7.44
C ASN A 24 12.91 -5.93 7.06
N LYS A 25 12.20 -6.55 8.03
CA LYS A 25 11.01 -7.35 7.72
C LYS A 25 9.76 -6.50 7.48
N LEU A 26 9.70 -5.32 8.11
CA LEU A 26 8.59 -4.37 7.92
C LEU A 26 8.54 -3.78 6.50
N PRO A 27 9.64 -3.26 5.91
CA PRO A 27 9.67 -2.81 4.52
C PRO A 27 9.41 -3.94 3.51
N GLU A 28 9.93 -5.14 3.78
CA GLU A 28 9.73 -6.32 2.91
C GLU A 28 8.24 -6.67 2.79
N ILE A 29 7.54 -6.75 3.92
CA ILE A 29 6.08 -7.02 3.96
C ILE A 29 5.30 -5.81 3.43
N GLY A 30 5.69 -4.59 3.81
CA GLY A 30 5.05 -3.35 3.40
C GLY A 30 5.11 -3.12 1.89
N GLY A 31 6.20 -3.49 1.22
CA GLY A 31 6.33 -3.41 -0.23
C GLY A 31 5.32 -4.30 -0.97
N GLY A 32 5.09 -5.52 -0.47
CA GLY A 32 4.09 -6.45 -1.02
C GLY A 32 2.66 -5.94 -0.82
N ILE A 33 2.32 -5.56 0.42
CA ILE A 33 1.00 -5.03 0.77
C ILE A 33 0.72 -3.71 0.02
N GLY A 34 1.70 -2.82 -0.07
CA GLY A 34 1.57 -1.54 -0.76
C GLY A 34 1.28 -1.69 -2.25
N LYS A 35 1.95 -2.65 -2.92
CA LYS A 35 1.63 -2.99 -4.32
C LYS A 35 0.23 -3.55 -4.46
N ALA A 36 -0.19 -4.43 -3.56
CA ALA A 36 -1.54 -5.01 -3.55
C ALA A 36 -2.61 -3.92 -3.37
N ILE A 37 -2.46 -3.04 -2.38
CA ILE A 37 -3.37 -1.91 -2.13
C ILE A 37 -3.40 -0.97 -3.34
N ARG A 38 -2.25 -0.66 -3.94
CA ARG A 38 -2.18 0.21 -5.12
C ARG A 38 -2.92 -0.39 -6.32
N ASN A 39 -2.72 -1.68 -6.58
CA ASN A 39 -3.39 -2.39 -7.68
C ASN A 39 -4.91 -2.51 -7.41
N PHE A 40 -5.30 -2.80 -6.18
CA PHE A 40 -6.70 -2.86 -5.76
C PHE A 40 -7.38 -1.49 -5.92
N LYS A 41 -6.72 -0.42 -5.48
CA LYS A 41 -7.21 0.95 -5.65
C LYS A 41 -7.33 1.32 -7.12
N LYS A 42 -6.36 0.91 -7.95
CA LYS A 42 -6.39 1.14 -9.40
C LYS A 42 -7.59 0.43 -10.05
N ALA A 43 -7.76 -0.87 -9.80
CA ALA A 43 -8.88 -1.64 -10.32
C ALA A 43 -10.27 -1.16 -9.83
N THR A 44 -10.34 -0.54 -8.64
CA THR A 44 -11.59 0.00 -8.09
C THR A 44 -11.90 1.41 -8.61
N ASN A 45 -10.89 2.19 -9.01
CA ASN A 45 -11.07 3.58 -9.48
C ASN A 45 -11.01 3.72 -11.00
N GLU A 46 -10.47 2.75 -11.72
CA GLU A 46 -10.65 2.67 -13.17
C GLU A 46 -12.08 2.16 -13.42
N PRO A 47 -13.00 2.98 -13.97
CA PRO A 47 -14.23 2.43 -14.53
C PRO A 47 -13.82 1.42 -15.60
N ASP A 48 -14.61 0.37 -15.82
CA ASP A 48 -14.35 -0.68 -16.82
C ASP A 48 -14.09 -0.10 -18.21
N GLU A 49 -12.85 0.35 -18.48
CA GLU A 49 -12.38 0.70 -19.81
C GLU A 49 -12.12 -0.63 -20.50
N ILE A 50 -13.19 -1.21 -21.05
CA ILE A 50 -13.03 -1.99 -22.27
C ILE A 50 -12.53 -0.98 -23.31
N ASP A 51 -11.21 -0.85 -23.41
CA ASP A 51 -10.55 -0.09 -24.47
C ASP A 51 -10.83 -0.79 -25.81
N VAL A 52 -12.02 -0.54 -26.36
CA VAL A 52 -12.41 -0.93 -27.72
C VAL A 52 -11.92 0.10 -28.75
N THR A 53 -11.03 1.03 -28.40
CA THR A 53 -10.49 1.97 -29.40
C THR A 53 -9.34 1.28 -30.12
N PRO A 54 -9.48 0.90 -31.41
CA PRO A 54 -8.35 0.38 -32.16
C PRO A 54 -7.35 1.51 -32.31
N LYS A 55 -6.17 1.37 -31.70
CA LYS A 55 -5.00 2.20 -32.03
C LYS A 55 -4.48 1.76 -33.40
N ASP A 56 -5.18 2.13 -34.47
CA ASP A 56 -4.57 2.15 -35.80
C ASP A 56 -5.41 2.99 -36.77
N LYS A 57 -4.86 4.16 -37.11
CA LYS A 57 -4.80 4.78 -38.44
C LYS A 57 -4.62 6.29 -38.30
N LYS A 58 -3.36 6.71 -38.30
CA LYS A 58 -2.89 7.92 -38.99
C LYS A 58 -1.60 7.56 -39.70
N GLU A 59 -1.41 8.17 -40.88
CA GLU A 59 -0.40 7.93 -41.94
C GLU A 59 -0.80 6.76 -42.86
N ASP A 60 -1.17 6.93 -44.14
CA ASP A 60 -1.01 8.02 -45.13
C ASP A 60 -2.28 8.21 -46.00
#